data_AF-C3MMH7-F1
#
_entry.id   AF-C3MMH7-F1
#
_cell.length_a   1.000
_cell.length_b   1.000
_cell.length_c   1.000
_cell.angle_alpha   90.00
_cell.angle_beta   90.00
_cell.angle_gamma   90.00
#
_symmetry.space_group_name_H-M   'P 1'
#
loop_
_entity.id
_entity.type
_entity.pdbx_description
1 polymer ?
#
loop_
_entity_poly.entity_id
_entity_poly.type
_entity_poly.pdbx_seq_one_letter_code
_entity_poly.pdbx_strand_id
1 'polypeptide(L)'
;MVLGHEISGITEKGEKVVVFPNYWCGHCNNCRRGFHNSCKNKISIGVNVDGGMAEYINVPKDFVFIIPDDLNLELGALIEPTAVAVAAVNKIDKEIGKVVILGGGSTGTLISIVAQIKELEAFIIEKDRRKEESLKRKGLK
;
A
#
# COMPACT_ATOMS: atom_id res chain seq x y z
N MET A 1 13.82 -13.98 -11.84
CA MET A 1 13.22 -13.24 -10.72
C MET A 1 13.35 -11.76 -10.98
N VAL A 2 12.26 -11.16 -11.45
CA VAL A 2 12.06 -9.72 -11.56
C VAL A 2 11.51 -9.20 -10.23
N LEU A 3 12.01 -8.08 -9.73
CA LEU A 3 11.55 -7.46 -8.47
C LEU A 3 10.34 -6.54 -8.70
N GLY A 4 9.79 -5.97 -7.63
CA GLY A 4 8.75 -4.93 -7.67
C GLY A 4 7.33 -5.44 -7.46
N HIS A 5 6.62 -4.80 -6.53
CA HIS A 5 5.24 -5.10 -6.15
C HIS A 5 4.36 -3.86 -5.95
N GLU A 6 4.92 -2.66 -6.09
CA GLU A 6 4.21 -1.39 -6.08
C GLU A 6 4.10 -0.92 -7.54
N ILE A 7 2.99 -1.25 -8.22
CA ILE A 7 2.91 -1.17 -9.68
C ILE A 7 1.71 -0.35 -10.12
N SER A 8 2.00 0.63 -10.96
CA SER A 8 1.03 1.35 -11.80
C SER A 8 1.45 1.24 -13.27
N GLY A 9 0.47 1.28 -14.17
CA GLY A 9 0.74 1.13 -15.60
C GLY A 9 -0.46 1.50 -16.46
N ILE A 10 -0.34 1.20 -17.75
CA ILE A 10 -1.38 1.45 -18.76
C ILE A 10 -1.72 0.11 -19.41
N THR A 11 -3.01 -0.22 -19.51
CA THR A 11 -3.45 -1.43 -20.22
C THR A 11 -3.27 -1.26 -21.74
N GLU A 12 -3.35 -2.36 -22.50
CA GLU A 12 -3.37 -2.29 -23.97
C GLU A 12 -4.53 -1.43 -24.52
N LYS A 13 -5.57 -1.19 -23.72
CA LYS A 13 -6.72 -0.34 -24.06
C LYS A 13 -6.53 1.12 -23.68
N GLY A 14 -5.39 1.49 -23.09
CA GLY A 14 -5.09 2.86 -22.67
C GLY A 14 -5.57 3.22 -21.27
N GLU A 15 -6.10 2.28 -20.48
CA GLU A 15 -6.61 2.55 -19.14
C GLU A 15 -5.46 2.64 -18.14
N LYS A 16 -5.44 3.68 -17.29
CA LYS A 16 -4.51 3.73 -16.16
C LYS A 16 -4.95 2.76 -15.08
N VAL A 17 -4.02 1.95 -14.61
CA VAL A 17 -4.30 0.90 -13.62
C VAL A 17 -3.21 0.79 -12.56
N VAL A 18 -3.58 0.17 -11.44
CA VAL A 18 -2.64 -0.38 -10.45
C VAL A 18 -2.87 -1.87 -10.26
N VAL A 19 -1.85 -2.57 -9.80
CA VAL A 19 -1.90 -4.02 -9.55
C VAL A 19 -1.87 -4.29 -8.05
N PHE A 20 -2.83 -5.09 -7.56
CA PHE A 20 -2.77 -5.64 -6.21
C PHE A 20 -1.81 -6.85 -6.19
N PRO A 21 -0.66 -6.77 -5.50
CA PRO A 21 0.43 -7.71 -5.73
C PRO A 21 0.26 -9.07 -5.05
N ASN A 22 -0.82 -9.29 -4.30
CA ASN A 22 -1.03 -10.48 -3.47
C ASN A 22 -2.23 -11.30 -3.96
N TYR A 23 -1.99 -12.29 -4.82
CA TYR A 23 -3.06 -13.12 -5.37
C TYR A 23 -3.48 -14.19 -4.38
N TRP A 24 -4.77 -14.20 -4.04
CA TRP A 24 -5.38 -15.22 -3.19
C TRP A 24 -6.09 -16.30 -4.01
N CYS A 25 -6.17 -17.52 -3.49
CA CYS A 25 -6.72 -18.66 -4.26
C CYS A 25 -8.25 -18.77 -4.22
N GLY A 26 -8.94 -18.05 -3.33
CA GLY A 26 -10.40 -18.06 -3.21
C GLY A 26 -10.99 -19.31 -2.54
N HIS A 27 -10.31 -20.45 -2.54
CA HIS A 27 -10.86 -21.72 -2.07
C HIS A 27 -10.34 -22.22 -0.71
N CYS A 28 -9.20 -21.72 -0.22
CA CYS A 28 -8.65 -22.15 1.08
C CYS A 28 -9.52 -21.64 2.26
N ASN A 29 -9.34 -22.20 3.46
CA ASN A 29 -10.13 -21.82 4.64
C ASN A 29 -10.04 -20.31 4.95
N ASN A 30 -8.83 -19.74 4.88
CA ASN A 30 -8.64 -18.30 5.10
C ASN A 30 -9.37 -17.46 4.05
N CYS A 31 -9.33 -17.86 2.77
CA CYS A 31 -10.07 -17.16 1.72
C CYS A 31 -11.59 -17.24 1.91
N ARG A 32 -12.13 -18.43 2.22
CA ARG A 32 -13.56 -18.60 2.48
C ARG A 32 -14.08 -17.79 3.67
N ARG A 33 -13.18 -17.39 4.58
CA ARG A 33 -13.47 -16.52 5.74
C ARG A 33 -13.19 -15.03 5.48
N GLY A 34 -12.79 -14.65 4.26
CA GLY A 34 -12.45 -13.27 3.90
C GLY A 34 -11.03 -12.83 4.30
N PHE A 35 -10.22 -13.70 4.90
CA PHE A 35 -8.82 -13.42 5.27
C PHE A 35 -7.86 -13.65 4.09
N HIS A 36 -8.11 -12.96 2.96
CA HIS A 36 -7.34 -13.12 1.73
C HIS A 36 -5.85 -12.81 1.89
N ASN A 37 -5.52 -11.84 2.72
CA ASN A 37 -4.13 -11.46 3.05
C ASN A 37 -3.33 -12.61 3.71
N SER A 38 -4.02 -13.56 4.32
CA SER A 38 -3.45 -14.75 4.95
C SER A 38 -3.72 -16.03 4.14
N CYS A 39 -3.99 -15.92 2.83
CA CYS A 39 -4.14 -17.08 1.95
C CYS A 39 -2.94 -18.05 2.08
N LYS A 40 -3.21 -19.35 2.21
CA LYS A 40 -2.16 -20.38 2.29
C LYS A 40 -1.46 -20.65 0.95
N ASN A 41 -2.16 -20.38 -0.15
CA ASN A 41 -1.68 -20.55 -1.52
C ASN A 41 -1.42 -19.19 -2.17
N LYS A 42 -0.88 -18.23 -1.39
CA LYS A 42 -0.69 -16.86 -1.85
C LYS A 42 0.45 -16.76 -2.86
N ILE A 43 0.19 -16.12 -3.99
CA ILE A 43 1.23 -15.68 -4.91
C ILE A 43 1.46 -14.19 -4.67
N SER A 44 2.72 -13.80 -4.48
CA SER A 44 3.13 -12.42 -4.25
C SER A 44 4.15 -12.05 -5.33
N ILE A 45 3.70 -11.26 -6.31
CA ILE A 45 4.57 -10.81 -7.41
C ILE A 45 5.74 -9.99 -6.85
N GLY A 46 6.93 -10.16 -7.42
CA GLY A 46 8.15 -9.52 -6.93
C GLY A 46 8.68 -10.07 -5.59
N VAL A 47 8.09 -11.17 -5.08
CA VAL A 47 8.52 -11.85 -3.85
C VAL A 47 8.77 -13.34 -4.09
N ASN A 48 7.76 -14.07 -4.56
CA ASN A 48 7.86 -15.52 -4.82
C ASN A 48 7.61 -15.89 -6.30
N VAL A 49 7.25 -14.91 -7.12
CA VAL A 49 7.21 -14.98 -8.59
C VAL A 49 7.73 -13.65 -9.15
N ASP A 50 7.92 -13.58 -10.47
CA ASP A 50 8.36 -12.34 -11.13
C ASP A 50 7.41 -11.16 -10.85
N GLY A 51 8.01 -10.00 -10.58
CA GLY A 51 7.35 -8.73 -10.25
C GLY A 51 7.23 -7.76 -11.41
N GLY A 52 6.98 -6.49 -11.07
CA GLY A 52 6.65 -5.42 -12.01
C GLY A 52 7.76 -4.47 -12.41
N MET A 53 9.01 -4.67 -11.98
CA MET A 53 10.16 -3.90 -12.49
C MET A 53 10.54 -4.36 -13.91
N ALA A 54 9.59 -4.26 -14.83
CA ALA A 54 9.69 -4.66 -16.24
C ALA A 54 8.84 -3.71 -17.10
N GLU A 55 9.14 -3.62 -18.38
CA GLU A 55 8.38 -2.79 -19.33
C GLU A 55 6.96 -3.32 -19.55
N TYR A 56 6.77 -4.63 -19.43
CA TYR A 56 5.48 -5.31 -19.57
C TYR A 56 5.37 -6.44 -18.54
N ILE A 57 4.16 -6.61 -18.00
CA ILE A 57 3.82 -7.73 -17.13
C ILE A 57 2.46 -8.32 -17.51
N ASN A 58 2.28 -9.61 -17.29
CA ASN A 58 0.99 -10.28 -17.41
C ASN A 58 0.47 -10.62 -16.01
N VAL A 59 -0.71 -10.09 -15.67
CA VAL A 59 -1.31 -10.23 -14.35
C VAL A 59 -2.78 -10.62 -14.46
N PRO A 60 -3.36 -11.36 -13.50
CA PRO A 60 -4.77 -11.72 -13.57
C PRO A 60 -5.65 -10.49 -13.40
N LYS A 61 -6.67 -10.35 -14.26
CA LYS A 61 -7.57 -9.20 -14.31
C LYS A 61 -8.22 -8.87 -12.96
N ASP A 62 -8.51 -9.87 -12.13
CA ASP A 62 -9.16 -9.68 -10.82
C ASP A 62 -8.32 -8.88 -9.82
N PHE A 63 -7.02 -8.71 -10.09
CA PHE A 63 -6.08 -7.94 -9.27
C PHE A 63 -5.66 -6.62 -9.92
N VAL A 64 -6.34 -6.20 -10.99
CA VAL A 64 -6.08 -4.95 -11.70
C VAL A 64 -7.21 -3.97 -11.37
N PHE A 65 -6.82 -2.79 -10.88
CA PHE A 65 -7.76 -1.74 -10.49
C PHE A 65 -7.53 -0.52 -11.37
N ILE A 66 -8.59 -0.07 -12.05
CA ILE A 66 -8.58 1.18 -12.82
C ILE A 66 -8.48 2.35 -11.86
N ILE A 67 -7.63 3.31 -12.19
CA ILE A 67 -7.45 4.56 -11.43
C ILE A 67 -7.91 5.76 -12.27
N PRO A 68 -8.26 6.90 -11.64
CA PRO A 68 -8.67 8.10 -12.35
C PRO A 68 -7.64 8.58 -13.38
N ASP A 69 -8.13 9.10 -14.51
CA ASP A 69 -7.27 9.57 -15.61
C ASP A 69 -6.41 10.77 -15.22
N ASP A 70 -6.84 11.58 -14.25
CA ASP A 70 -6.11 12.73 -13.72
C ASP A 70 -5.04 12.34 -12.69
N LEU A 71 -5.06 11.10 -12.18
CA LEU A 71 -4.00 10.58 -11.32
C LEU A 71 -2.79 10.15 -12.17
N ASN A 72 -1.62 10.70 -11.90
CA ASN A 72 -0.39 10.28 -12.57
C ASN A 72 0.06 8.89 -12.06
N LEU A 73 0.82 8.17 -12.89
CA LEU A 73 1.25 6.80 -12.55
C LEU A 73 2.23 6.76 -11.37
N GLU A 74 3.06 7.78 -11.17
CA GLU A 74 3.98 7.87 -10.02
C GLU A 74 3.21 7.86 -8.69
N LEU A 75 2.12 8.62 -8.59
CA LEU A 75 1.21 8.59 -7.45
C LEU A 75 0.40 7.30 -7.41
N GLY A 76 0.04 6.74 -8.57
CA GLY A 76 -0.58 5.42 -8.67
C GLY A 76 0.27 4.32 -8.02
N ALA A 77 1.59 4.35 -8.18
CA ALA A 77 2.48 3.38 -7.56
C ALA A 77 2.43 3.43 -6.02
N LEU A 78 2.16 4.61 -5.44
CA LEU A 78 1.99 4.79 -3.99
C LEU A 78 0.67 4.21 -3.45
N ILE A 79 -0.27 3.76 -4.31
CA ILE A 79 -1.53 3.17 -3.85
C ILE A 79 -1.29 1.89 -3.05
N GLU A 80 -0.35 1.03 -3.46
CA GLU A 80 -0.04 -0.21 -2.73
C GLU A 80 0.44 0.07 -1.29
N PRO A 81 1.48 0.89 -1.04
CA PRO A 81 1.93 1.14 0.32
C PRO A 81 0.92 1.96 1.12
N THR A 82 0.10 2.78 0.44
CA THR A 82 -1.01 3.49 1.08
C THR A 82 -2.12 2.53 1.52
N ALA A 83 -2.43 1.49 0.74
CA ALA A 83 -3.39 0.46 1.12
C ALA A 83 -2.94 -0.28 2.39
N VAL A 84 -1.64 -0.52 2.55
CA VAL A 84 -1.07 -1.07 3.79
C VAL A 84 -1.29 -0.13 4.97
N ALA A 85 -1.06 1.18 4.79
CA ALA A 85 -1.32 2.19 5.83
C ALA A 85 -2.81 2.26 6.22
N VAL A 86 -3.71 2.25 5.24
CA VAL A 86 -5.18 2.19 5.45
C VAL A 86 -5.57 0.94 6.23
N ALA A 87 -5.04 -0.22 5.85
CA ALA A 87 -5.31 -1.47 6.55
C ALA A 87 -4.79 -1.48 8.00
N ALA A 88 -3.66 -0.81 8.27
CA ALA A 88 -3.13 -0.67 9.63
C ALA A 88 -4.02 0.24 10.49
N VAL A 89 -4.37 1.43 10.00
CA VAL A 89 -5.19 2.40 10.74
C VAL A 89 -6.62 1.91 10.94
N ASN A 90 -7.19 1.15 10.00
CA ASN A 90 -8.53 0.56 10.14
C ASN A 90 -8.68 -0.44 11.30
N LYS A 91 -7.58 -0.91 11.89
CA LYS A 91 -7.61 -1.79 13.07
C LYS A 91 -7.69 -1.01 14.39
N ILE A 92 -7.51 0.29 14.34
CA ILE A 92 -7.49 1.16 15.52
C ILE A 92 -8.94 1.53 15.84
N ASP A 93 -9.32 1.36 17.10
CA ASP A 93 -10.57 1.89 17.61
C ASP A 93 -10.52 3.41 17.63
N LYS A 94 -11.54 4.07 17.08
CA LYS A 94 -11.60 5.53 16.98
C LYS A 94 -11.59 6.19 18.37
N GLU A 95 -12.08 5.50 19.40
CA GLU A 95 -12.08 5.99 20.78
C GLU A 95 -10.67 6.20 21.35
N ILE A 96 -9.63 5.58 20.77
CA ILE A 96 -8.24 5.75 21.22
C ILE A 96 -7.74 7.19 20.98
N GLY A 97 -8.24 7.88 19.94
CA GLY A 97 -8.01 9.30 19.64
C GLY A 97 -6.56 9.74 19.32
N LYS A 98 -5.55 9.04 19.86
CA LYS A 98 -4.12 9.36 19.69
C LYS A 98 -3.31 8.12 19.37
N VAL A 99 -2.36 8.25 18.45
CA VAL A 99 -1.52 7.14 18.00
C VAL A 99 -0.05 7.54 17.94
N VAL A 100 0.83 6.60 18.28
CA VAL A 100 2.28 6.77 18.16
C VAL A 100 2.79 5.84 17.07
N ILE A 101 3.54 6.40 16.13
CA ILE A 101 4.15 5.71 14.99
C ILE A 101 5.65 5.63 15.23
N LEU A 102 6.17 4.41 15.34
CA LEU A 102 7.60 4.18 15.52
C LEU A 102 8.28 4.09 14.15
N GLY A 103 9.02 5.14 13.78
CA GLY A 103 9.75 5.25 12.52
C GLY A 103 9.09 6.20 11.52
N GLY A 104 9.88 7.14 11.01
CA GLY A 104 9.52 8.19 10.07
C GLY A 104 9.85 7.87 8.61
N GLY A 105 9.90 6.59 8.25
CA GLY A 105 10.10 6.14 6.87
C GLY A 105 8.89 6.41 5.97
N SER A 106 8.93 5.91 4.73
CA SER A 106 7.81 6.01 3.79
C SER A 106 6.50 5.45 4.38
N THR A 107 6.53 4.22 4.92
CA THR A 107 5.37 3.59 5.55
C THR A 107 4.85 4.38 6.75
N GLY A 108 5.74 4.81 7.65
CA GLY A 108 5.35 5.62 8.82
C GLY A 108 4.74 6.98 8.44
N THR A 109 5.27 7.60 7.39
CA THR A 109 4.72 8.83 6.80
C THR A 109 3.30 8.60 6.29
N LEU A 110 3.08 7.54 5.50
CA LEU A 110 1.75 7.20 4.96
C LEU A 110 0.76 6.85 6.08
N ILE A 111 1.19 6.09 7.10
CA ILE A 111 0.36 5.79 8.27
C ILE A 111 -0.05 7.07 9.00
N SER A 112 0.87 8.03 9.18
CA SER A 112 0.58 9.31 9.83
C SER A 112 -0.45 10.13 9.03
N ILE A 113 -0.29 10.22 7.72
CA ILE A 113 -1.25 10.90 6.82
C ILE A 113 -2.63 10.23 6.92
N VAL A 114 -2.69 8.91 6.82
CA VAL A 114 -3.96 8.16 6.90
C VAL A 114 -4.61 8.31 8.28
N ALA A 115 -3.83 8.31 9.36
CA ALA A 115 -4.31 8.54 10.71
C ALA A 115 -4.94 9.93 10.86
N GLN A 116 -4.29 10.97 10.32
CA GLN A 116 -4.85 12.33 10.31
C GLN A 116 -6.16 12.42 9.51
N ILE A 117 -6.25 11.77 8.33
CA ILE A 117 -7.49 11.68 7.54
C ILE A 117 -8.61 10.97 8.34
N LYS A 118 -8.24 10.03 9.20
CA LYS A 118 -9.14 9.30 10.12
C LYS A 118 -9.42 10.06 11.42
N GLU A 119 -9.00 11.32 11.51
CA GLU A 119 -9.19 12.21 12.67
C GLU A 119 -8.47 11.74 13.94
N LEU A 120 -7.41 10.95 13.80
CA LEU A 120 -6.54 10.55 14.90
C LEU A 120 -5.38 11.54 15.07
N GLU A 121 -5.03 11.86 16.32
CA GLU A 121 -3.84 12.63 16.63
C GLU A 121 -2.60 11.71 16.54
N ALA A 122 -1.85 11.81 15.44
CA ALA A 122 -0.67 10.99 15.19
C ALA A 122 0.64 11.69 15.58
N PHE A 123 1.53 10.96 16.25
CA PHE A 123 2.89 11.38 16.61
C PHE A 123 3.92 10.39 16.06
N ILE A 124 4.98 10.87 15.41
CA ILE A 124 6.04 10.02 14.85
C ILE A 124 7.29 10.10 15.73
N ILE A 125 7.80 8.95 16.15
CA ILE A 125 9.13 8.83 16.77
C ILE A 125 10.14 8.46 15.68
N GLU A 126 11.02 9.40 15.33
CA GLU A 126 12.09 9.20 14.34
C GLU A 126 13.46 9.55 14.96
N LYS A 127 14.46 8.70 14.73
CA LYS A 127 15.81 8.83 15.29
C LYS A 127 16.76 9.60 14.38
N ASP A 128 16.54 9.56 13.06
CA ASP A 128 17.35 10.31 12.09
C ASP A 128 16.79 11.73 11.97
N ARG A 129 17.54 12.69 12.49
CA ARG A 129 17.18 14.12 12.50
C ARG A 129 16.83 14.66 11.11
N ARG A 130 17.45 14.16 10.02
CA ARG A 130 17.13 14.61 8.65
C ARG A 130 15.73 14.17 8.23
N LYS A 131 15.33 12.96 8.63
CA LYS A 131 13.97 12.45 8.39
C LYS A 131 12.96 13.19 9.25
N GLU A 132 13.29 13.43 10.53
CA GLU A 132 12.47 14.26 11.42
C GLU A 132 12.21 15.66 10.84
N GLU A 133 13.25 16.34 10.35
CA GLU A 133 13.12 17.65 9.68
C GLU A 133 12.32 17.57 8.38
N SER A 134 12.38 16.44 7.65
CA SER A 134 11.52 16.20 6.48
C SER A 134 10.05 16.03 6.86
N LEU A 135 9.76 15.32 7.95
CA LEU A 135 8.40 15.12 8.46
C LEU A 135 7.78 16.43 8.93
N LYS A 136 8.53 17.23 9.70
CA LYS A 136 8.08 18.56 10.17
C LYS A 136 7.75 19.50 9.01
N ARG A 137 8.57 19.51 7.95
CA ARG A 137 8.29 20.28 6.73
C ARG A 137 7.01 19.86 6.00
N LYS A 138 6.56 18.62 6.20
CA LYS A 138 5.29 18.08 5.68
C LYS A 138 4.11 18.30 6.62
N GLY A 139 4.30 19.00 7.74
CA GLY A 139 3.26 19.23 8.75
C GLY A 139 2.95 18.02 9.62
N LEU A 140 3.81 17.00 9.63
CA LEU A 140 3.64 15.82 10.49
C LEU A 140 4.30 16.08 11.86
N LYS A 141 3.60 15.61 12.92
CA LYS A 141 4.00 15.77 14.32
C LYS A 141 4.85 14.62 14.80
#